data_AF-A0A813GIA2-F1
#
_entry.id   AF-A0A813GIA2-F1
#
_cell.length_a   1.000
_cell.length_b   1.000
_cell.length_c   1.000
_cell.angle_alpha   90.00
_cell.angle_beta   90.00
_cell.angle_gamma   90.00
#
_symmetry.space_group_name_H-M   'P 1'
#
loop_
_entity.id
_entity.type
_entity.pdbx_description
1 polymer ?
#
loop_
_entity_poly.entity_id
_entity_poly.type
_entity_poly.pdbx_seq_one_letter_code
_entity_poly.pdbx_strand_id
1 'polypeptide(L)'
;VSNYALLELKVQRNPLTEGEKPLASTQLLRSILIALMPTLTRLNASEVTAKERTAAERYFLALCQNSDHPVIQALSTSCDIASHAARLKELYVNVVGELEV
;
A
#
# COMPACT_ATOMS: atom_id res chain seq x y z
N VAL A 1 23.14 -5.70 -9.82
CA VAL A 1 22.60 -4.36 -9.52
C VAL A 1 22.48 -4.26 -8.02
N SER A 2 23.14 -3.29 -7.38
CA SER A 2 23.01 -3.10 -5.93
C SER A 2 21.58 -2.65 -5.63
N ASN A 3 20.80 -3.53 -4.99
CA ASN A 3 19.44 -3.23 -4.58
C ASN A 3 19.51 -2.42 -3.29
N TYR A 4 19.38 -1.10 -3.40
CA TYR A 4 19.21 -0.24 -2.24
C TYR A 4 17.76 -0.39 -1.74
N ALA A 5 17.62 -0.80 -0.48
CA ALA A 5 16.31 -0.92 0.17
C ALA A 5 15.92 0.43 0.78
N LEU A 6 14.71 0.92 0.47
CA LEU A 6 14.14 2.08 1.14
C LEU A 6 13.60 1.64 2.51
N LEU A 7 14.22 2.13 3.58
CA LEU A 7 13.87 1.76 4.96
C LEU A 7 13.01 2.84 5.65
N GLU A 8 13.32 4.11 5.43
CA GLU A 8 12.63 5.22 6.08
C GLU A 8 12.10 6.22 5.05
N LEU A 9 10.85 6.66 5.24
CA LEU A 9 10.19 7.62 4.38
C LEU A 9 9.43 8.67 5.20
N LYS A 10 9.53 9.95 4.79
CA LYS A 10 8.75 11.05 5.36
C LYS A 10 8.00 11.76 4.24
N VAL A 11 6.68 11.71 4.29
CA VAL A 11 5.75 12.31 3.30
C VAL A 11 4.77 13.30 3.93
N GLN A 12 4.85 13.52 5.24
CA GLN A 12 4.09 14.57 5.93
C GLN A 12 4.31 15.95 5.28
N ARG A 13 3.24 16.75 5.22
CA ARG A 13 3.25 18.11 4.63
C ARG A 13 3.63 18.09 3.15
N ASN A 14 3.26 17.03 2.45
CA ASN A 14 3.36 16.99 1.00
C ASN A 14 1.99 17.40 0.43
N PRO A 15 1.90 18.30 -0.57
CA PRO A 15 0.64 18.65 -1.21
C PRO A 15 -0.14 17.46 -1.80
N LEU A 16 0.49 16.28 -1.90
CA LEU A 16 -0.15 15.00 -2.23
C LEU A 16 -1.04 14.46 -1.10
N THR A 17 -0.82 14.89 0.15
CA THR A 17 -1.54 14.47 1.35
C THR A 17 -2.55 15.50 1.85
N GLU A 18 -2.80 16.56 1.07
CA GLU A 18 -3.63 17.70 1.45
C GLU A 18 -4.77 17.90 0.42
N GLY A 19 -5.94 18.35 0.88
CA GLY A 19 -7.11 18.69 0.04
C GLY A 19 -8.10 17.53 -0.21
N GLU A 20 -8.93 17.64 -1.26
CA GLU A 20 -9.94 16.62 -1.66
C GLU A 20 -9.38 15.58 -2.66
N LYS A 21 -8.13 15.15 -2.46
CA LYS A 21 -7.51 14.14 -3.34
C LYS A 21 -7.86 12.71 -2.89
N PRO A 22 -7.89 11.72 -3.80
CA PRO A 22 -8.14 10.31 -3.45
C PRO A 22 -7.21 9.74 -2.36
N LEU A 23 -6.02 10.33 -2.18
CA LEU A 23 -5.01 9.95 -1.18
C LEU A 23 -4.94 10.91 0.02
N ALA A 24 -5.88 11.84 0.16
CA ALA A 24 -5.81 12.89 1.18
C ALA A 24 -5.93 12.38 2.62
N SER A 25 -6.50 11.17 2.83
CA SER A 25 -6.49 10.56 4.16
C SER A 25 -5.08 10.08 4.51
N THR A 26 -4.50 10.67 5.55
CA THR A 26 -3.19 10.28 6.10
C THR A 26 -3.12 8.79 6.44
N GLN A 27 -4.22 8.22 6.94
CA GLN A 27 -4.30 6.79 7.28
C GLN A 27 -4.29 5.92 6.02
N LEU A 28 -5.08 6.29 5.02
CA LEU A 28 -5.16 5.59 3.74
C LEU A 28 -3.80 5.59 3.03
N LEU A 29 -3.16 6.76 2.93
CA LEU A 29 -1.84 6.89 2.31
C LEU A 29 -0.80 6.03 3.03
N ARG A 30 -0.82 6.03 4.37
CA ARG A 30 0.08 5.21 5.17
C ARG A 30 -0.10 3.72 4.85
N SER A 31 -1.32 3.23 4.83
CA SER A 31 -1.59 1.83 4.47
C SER A 31 -1.12 1.50 3.05
N ILE A 32 -1.37 2.38 2.08
CA ILE A 32 -0.95 2.17 0.69
C ILE A 32 0.58 2.13 0.56
N LEU A 33 1.28 3.10 1.15
CA LEU A 33 2.75 3.15 1.10
C LEU A 33 3.38 1.93 1.77
N ILE A 34 2.82 1.48 2.89
CA ILE A 34 3.29 0.26 3.57
C ILE A 34 3.08 -0.97 2.70
N ALA A 35 1.95 -1.09 1.99
CA ALA A 35 1.68 -2.23 1.12
C ALA A 35 2.57 -2.25 -0.15
N LEU A 36 2.87 -1.07 -0.70
CA LEU A 36 3.70 -0.92 -1.90
C LEU A 36 5.20 -1.05 -1.60
N MET A 37 5.64 -0.68 -0.39
CA MET A 37 7.06 -0.66 0.00
C MET A 37 7.36 -1.68 1.10
N PRO A 38 7.59 -2.97 0.76
CA PRO A 38 7.76 -4.03 1.76
C PRO A 38 9.01 -3.89 2.64
N THR A 39 9.99 -3.09 2.24
CA THR A 39 11.21 -2.84 3.02
C THR A 39 11.06 -1.71 4.04
N LEU A 40 9.93 -0.99 4.04
CA LEU A 40 9.75 0.21 4.84
C LEU A 40 9.59 -0.12 6.34
N THR A 41 10.52 0.36 7.17
CA THR A 41 10.53 0.18 8.63
C THR A 41 9.99 1.40 9.37
N ARG A 42 10.12 2.61 8.80
CA ARG A 42 9.63 3.86 9.41
C ARG A 42 8.95 4.74 8.38
N LEU A 43 7.74 5.20 8.69
CA LEU A 43 6.99 6.18 7.91
C LEU A 43 6.58 7.35 8.78
N ASN A 44 6.89 8.59 8.35
CA ASN A 44 6.51 9.81 9.05
C ASN A 44 6.96 9.84 10.52
N ALA A 45 8.20 9.40 10.76
CA ALA A 45 8.81 9.19 12.08
C ALA A 45 8.22 8.06 12.95
N SER A 46 7.12 7.43 12.53
CA SER A 46 6.50 6.28 13.22
C SER A 46 6.96 4.95 12.62
N GLU A 47 7.30 3.99 13.48
CA GLU A 47 7.66 2.63 13.09
C GLU A 47 6.48 1.92 12.40
N VAL A 48 6.78 1.08 11.42
CA VAL A 48 5.82 0.21 10.74
C VAL A 48 5.86 -1.15 11.41
N THR A 49 4.84 -1.46 12.20
CA THR A 49 4.77 -2.75 12.89
C THR A 49 4.39 -3.88 11.92
N ALA A 50 4.77 -5.12 12.23
CA ALA A 50 4.37 -6.28 11.44
C ALA A 50 2.85 -6.42 11.32
N LYS A 51 2.11 -6.16 12.42
CA LYS A 51 0.64 -6.18 12.43
C LYS A 51 0.04 -5.12 11.49
N GLU A 52 0.57 -3.91 11.53
CA GLU A 52 0.14 -2.83 10.64
C GLU A 52 0.42 -3.18 9.17
N ARG A 53 1.59 -3.76 8.88
CA ARG A 53 1.95 -4.19 7.53
C ARG A 53 0.99 -5.24 6.99
N THR A 54 0.71 -6.29 7.76
CA THR A 54 -0.26 -7.31 7.33
C THR A 54 -1.64 -6.70 7.07
N ALA A 55 -2.11 -5.79 7.92
CA ALA A 55 -3.39 -5.12 7.73
C ALA A 55 -3.40 -4.25 6.46
N ALA A 56 -2.35 -3.47 6.24
CA ALA A 56 -2.18 -2.62 5.07
C ALA A 56 -2.12 -3.42 3.76
N GLU A 57 -1.38 -4.53 3.74
CA GLU A 57 -1.25 -5.40 2.58
C GLU A 57 -2.57 -6.10 2.22
N ARG A 58 -3.32 -6.61 3.22
CA ARG A 58 -4.66 -7.17 3.01
C ARG A 58 -5.65 -6.13 2.51
N TYR A 59 -5.62 -4.94 3.10
CA TYR A 59 -6.47 -3.82 2.68
C TYR A 59 -6.18 -3.43 1.22
N PHE A 60 -4.91 -3.35 0.84
CA PHE A 60 -4.51 -3.08 -0.53
C PHE A 60 -4.97 -4.18 -1.51
N LEU A 61 -4.88 -5.45 -1.13
CA LEU A 61 -5.42 -6.56 -1.93
C LEU A 61 -6.94 -6.43 -2.15
N ALA A 62 -7.69 -6.10 -1.09
CA ALA A 62 -9.13 -5.86 -1.18
C ALA A 62 -9.45 -4.66 -2.07
N LEU A 63 -8.67 -3.57 -1.99
CA LEU A 63 -8.80 -2.44 -2.92
C LEU A 63 -8.53 -2.85 -4.37
N CYS A 64 -7.53 -3.70 -4.62
CA CYS A 64 -7.22 -4.18 -5.98
C CYS A 64 -8.33 -5.04 -6.61
N GLN A 65 -9.22 -5.62 -5.80
CA GLN A 65 -10.41 -6.31 -6.32
C GLN A 65 -11.45 -5.33 -6.88
N ASN A 66 -11.44 -4.07 -6.43
CA ASN A 66 -12.31 -3.01 -6.90
C ASN A 66 -11.54 -2.07 -7.85
N SER A 67 -11.44 -2.44 -9.13
CA SER A 67 -10.73 -1.65 -10.16
C SER A 67 -11.23 -0.22 -10.32
N ASP A 68 -12.48 0.04 -9.97
CA ASP A 68 -13.12 1.35 -10.07
C ASP A 68 -12.81 2.27 -8.87
N HIS A 69 -12.06 1.79 -7.88
CA HIS A 69 -11.72 2.59 -6.72
C HIS A 69 -10.80 3.77 -7.13
N PRO A 70 -11.11 5.04 -6.77
CA PRO A 70 -10.36 6.21 -7.22
C PRO A 70 -8.85 6.16 -6.93
N VAL A 71 -8.47 5.51 -5.83
CA VAL A 71 -7.06 5.27 -5.47
C VAL A 71 -6.36 4.36 -6.46
N ILE A 72 -7.01 3.26 -6.87
CA ILE A 72 -6.43 2.28 -7.79
C ILE A 72 -6.29 2.90 -9.18
N GLN A 73 -7.30 3.65 -9.63
CA GLN A 73 -7.21 4.42 -10.87
C GLN A 73 -6.11 5.48 -10.85
N ALA A 74 -5.93 6.18 -9.72
CA ALA A 74 -4.85 7.16 -9.59
C ALA A 74 -3.47 6.49 -9.63
N LEU A 75 -3.30 5.38 -8.91
CA LEU A 75 -2.02 4.67 -8.81
C LEU A 75 -1.64 3.93 -10.10
N SER A 76 -2.61 3.41 -10.87
CA SER A 76 -2.34 2.61 -12.07
C SER A 76 -1.64 3.41 -13.18
N THR A 77 -1.72 4.75 -13.13
CA THR A 77 -1.03 5.64 -14.07
C THR A 77 0.49 5.70 -13.88
N SER A 78 0.99 5.30 -12.70
CA SER A 78 2.39 5.52 -12.30
C SER A 78 3.04 4.33 -11.59
N CYS A 79 2.25 3.30 -11.24
CA CYS A 79 2.70 2.14 -10.49
C CYS A 79 2.10 0.86 -11.10
N ASP A 80 2.91 -0.20 -11.18
CA ASP A 80 2.45 -1.52 -11.61
C ASP A 80 1.70 -2.24 -10.47
N ILE A 81 0.41 -1.91 -10.34
CA ILE A 81 -0.46 -2.50 -9.33
C ILE A 81 -0.57 -4.02 -9.49
N ALA A 82 -0.55 -4.53 -10.73
CA ALA A 82 -0.72 -5.96 -11.00
C ALA A 82 0.44 -6.77 -10.42
N SER A 83 1.68 -6.32 -10.62
CA SER A 83 2.86 -6.96 -10.02
C SER A 83 2.86 -6.91 -8.49
N HIS A 84 2.44 -5.78 -7.90
CA HIS A 84 2.31 -5.67 -6.45
C HIS A 84 1.21 -6.59 -5.89
N ALA A 85 0.05 -6.66 -6.56
CA ALA A 85 -1.04 -7.54 -6.16
C ALA A 85 -0.68 -9.01 -6.33
N ALA A 86 0.04 -9.40 -7.38
CA ALA A 86 0.52 -10.77 -7.57
C ALA A 86 1.47 -11.21 -6.45
N ARG A 87 2.47 -10.38 -6.11
CA ARG A 87 3.36 -10.61 -4.97
C ARG A 87 2.59 -10.81 -3.67
N LEU A 88 1.60 -9.96 -3.41
CA LEU A 88 0.78 -10.06 -2.20
C LEU A 88 -0.11 -11.29 -2.22
N LYS A 89 -0.70 -11.65 -3.36
CA LYS A 89 -1.46 -12.90 -3.51
C LYS A 89 -0.58 -14.09 -3.19
N GLU A 90 0.66 -14.16 -3.68
CA GLU A 90 1.63 -15.21 -3.37
C GLU A 90 1.95 -15.32 -1.87
N LEU A 91 2.13 -14.19 -1.19
CA LEU A 91 2.37 -14.15 0.26
C LEU A 91 1.16 -14.60 1.09
N TYR A 92 -0.05 -14.37 0.57
CA TYR A 92 -1.31 -14.60 1.26
C TYR A 92 -2.16 -15.72 0.63
N VAL A 93 -1.59 -16.58 -0.24
CA VAL A 93 -2.30 -17.71 -0.92
C VAL A 93 -3.04 -18.60 0.08
N ASN A 94 -2.53 -18.72 1.31
CA ASN A 94 -3.14 -19.53 2.37
C ASN A 94 -4.19 -18.80 3.22
N VAL A 95 -4.45 -17.51 2.96
CA VAL A 95 -5.34 -16.67 3.78
C VAL A 95 -6.55 -16.17 2.99
N VAL A 96 -6.44 -16.04 1.66
CA VAL A 96 -7.54 -15.61 0.77
C VAL A 96 -8.20 -16.81 0.11
N GLY A 97 -8.44 -17.87 0.88
CA GLY A 97 -9.28 -19.01 0.48
C GLY A 97 -10.76 -18.84 0.84
N GLU A 98 -11.15 -17.74 1.49
CA GLU A 98 -12.51 -17.57 2.06
C GLU A 98 -13.07 -16.15 1.90
N LEU A 99 -13.00 -15.59 0.69
CA LEU A 99 -13.89 -14.48 0.30
C LEU A 99 -14.54 -14.82 -1.04
N GLU A 100 -15.16 -16.01 -1.10
CA GLU A 100 -16.30 -16.26 -1.98
C GLU A 100 -17.57 -16.05 -1.14
N VAL A 101 -18.22 -14.89 -1.29
CA VAL A 101 -19.68 -14.74 -1.33
C VAL A 101 -20.00 -13.54 -2.23
#